data_AF-A0A932U6M8-F1
#
_entry.id   AF-A0A932U6M8-F1
#
_cell.length_a   1.000
_cell.length_b   1.000
_cell.length_c   1.000
_cell.angle_alpha   90.00
_cell.angle_beta   90.00
_cell.angle_gamma   90.00
#
_symmetry.space_group_name_H-M   'P 1'
#
loop_
_entity.id
_entity.type
_entity.pdbx_description
1 polymer ?
#
loop_
_entity_poly.entity_id
_entity_poly.type
_entity_poly.pdbx_seq_one_letter_code
_entity_poly.pdbx_strand_id
1 'polypeptide(L)'
;MTEKKGDLTVREAGRLGGETTKKRHGIDHYSRIGKKGGKALSEERGPEFYAAIGKKGGESVKARRGSAFFAEIGRKGGSVVKAKHGPDFYRTVGRKGGKATKRTKTADAVPA
;
A
#
# COMPACT_ATOMS: atom_id res chain seq x y z
N MET A 1 14.35 44.43 26.77
CA MET A 1 14.88 43.07 26.56
C MET A 1 14.14 42.47 25.38
N THR A 2 14.77 42.37 24.22
CA THR A 2 14.13 41.85 23.00
C THR A 2 14.28 40.33 23.00
N GLU A 3 13.20 39.63 23.31
CA GLU A 3 13.16 38.17 23.33
C GLU A 3 13.45 37.64 21.92
N LYS A 4 14.55 36.90 21.78
CA LYS A 4 14.86 36.12 20.59
C LYS A 4 13.82 35.01 20.47
N LYS A 5 12.81 35.25 19.64
CA LYS A 5 11.85 34.24 19.19
C LYS A 5 12.65 33.17 18.46
N GLY A 6 12.90 32.03 19.11
CA GLY A 6 13.68 30.94 18.52
C GLY A 6 13.09 30.56 17.17
N ASP A 7 13.91 30.67 16.12
CA ASP A 7 13.52 30.34 14.75
C ASP A 7 13.04 28.88 14.68
N LEU A 8 11.72 28.71 14.60
CA LEU A 8 11.11 27.41 14.40
C LEU A 8 11.41 26.96 12.97
N THR A 9 12.06 25.82 12.80
CA THR A 9 12.35 25.31 11.46
C THR A 9 11.03 25.00 10.72
N VAL A 10 11.02 25.14 9.39
CA VAL A 10 9.83 24.81 8.55
C VAL A 10 9.33 23.39 8.82
N ARG A 11 10.26 22.46 9.06
CA ARG A 11 9.96 21.06 9.40
C ARG A 11 9.28 20.93 10.76
N GLU A 12 9.75 21.66 11.77
CA GLU A 12 9.13 21.66 13.10
C GLU A 12 7.77 22.34 13.10
N ALA A 13 7.63 23.45 12.36
CA ALA A 13 6.34 24.12 12.15
C ALA A 13 5.32 23.16 11.52
N GLY A 14 5.73 22.43 10.47
CA GLY A 14 4.88 21.43 9.82
C GLY A 14 4.48 20.28 10.75
N ARG A 15 5.43 19.77 11.55
CA ARG A 15 5.15 18.73 12.55
C ARG A 15 4.16 19.21 13.60
N LEU A 16 4.37 20.40 14.17
CA LEU A 16 3.52 20.99 15.19
C LEU A 16 2.10 21.26 14.67
N GLY A 17 1.99 21.74 13.42
CA GLY A 17 0.71 21.95 12.75
C GLY A 17 -0.05 20.64 12.51
N GLY A 18 0.66 19.58 12.13
CA GLY A 18 0.09 18.23 11.99
C GLY A 18 -0.41 17.66 13.33
N GLU A 19 0.41 17.75 14.38
CA GLU A 19 0.05 17.31 15.74
C GLU A 19 -1.18 18.07 16.28
N THR A 20 -1.23 19.38 16.06
CA THR A 20 -2.35 20.23 16.49
C THR A 20 -3.63 19.86 15.73
N THR A 21 -3.54 19.68 14.41
CA THR A 21 -4.66 19.24 13.56
C THR A 21 -5.17 17.86 13.99
N LYS A 22 -4.26 16.93 14.32
CA LYS A 22 -4.60 15.60 14.82
C LYS A 22 -5.31 15.66 16.17
N LYS A 23 -4.84 16.49 17.11
CA LYS A 23 -5.51 16.69 18.40
C LYS A 23 -6.91 17.28 18.22
N ARG A 24 -7.08 18.22 17.28
CA ARG A 24 -8.36 18.91 17.05
C ARG A 24 -9.40 18.07 16.32
N HIS A 25 -8.98 17.33 15.30
CA HIS A 25 -9.91 16.66 14.38
C HIS A 25 -9.87 15.14 14.44
N GLY A 26 -8.92 14.56 15.17
CA GLY A 26 -8.78 13.12 15.34
C GLY A 26 -8.39 12.37 14.08
N ILE A 27 -8.41 11.04 14.18
CA ILE A 27 -8.00 10.11 13.11
C ILE A 27 -9.02 10.08 11.97
N ASP A 28 -10.30 10.31 12.28
CA ASP A 28 -11.38 10.27 11.28
C ASP A 28 -11.20 11.36 10.21
N HIS A 29 -10.73 12.53 10.60
CA HIS A 29 -10.44 13.62 9.67
C HIS A 29 -9.41 13.22 8.61
N TYR A 30 -8.28 12.64 9.03
CA TYR A 30 -7.26 12.14 8.11
C TYR A 30 -7.77 11.03 7.21
N SER A 31 -8.58 10.13 7.76
CA SER A 31 -9.21 9.05 6.99
C SER A 31 -10.13 9.60 5.91
N ARG A 32 -10.91 10.63 6.23
CA ARG A 32 -11.85 11.27 5.30
C ARG A 32 -11.16 12.05 4.20
N ILE A 33 -10.17 12.89 4.54
CA ILE A 33 -9.42 13.66 3.53
C ILE A 33 -8.59 12.73 2.64
N GLY A 34 -8.02 11.65 3.20
CA GLY A 34 -7.30 10.64 2.43
C GLY A 34 -8.21 9.92 1.44
N LYS A 35 -9.42 9.51 1.87
CA LYS A 35 -10.42 8.93 0.98
C LYS A 35 -10.85 9.90 -0.14
N LYS A 36 -11.11 11.17 0.20
CA LYS A 36 -11.50 12.19 -0.78
C LYS A 36 -10.40 12.43 -1.82
N GLY A 37 -9.15 12.59 -1.36
CA GLY A 37 -8.00 12.80 -2.25
C GLY A 37 -7.71 11.57 -3.13
N GLY A 38 -7.76 10.37 -2.55
CA GLY A 38 -7.58 9.12 -3.29
C GLY A 38 -8.68 8.92 -4.36
N LYS A 39 -9.94 9.22 -4.03
CA LYS A 39 -11.05 9.14 -4.98
C LYS A 39 -10.86 10.12 -6.14
N ALA A 40 -10.60 11.39 -5.84
CA ALA A 40 -10.36 12.41 -6.87
C ALA A 40 -9.18 12.02 -7.79
N LEU A 41 -8.08 11.53 -7.21
CA LEU A 41 -6.91 11.08 -7.98
C LEU A 41 -7.21 9.83 -8.81
N SER A 42 -8.06 8.93 -8.32
CA SER A 42 -8.54 7.76 -9.08
C SER A 42 -9.45 8.12 -10.23
N GLU A 43 -10.30 9.14 -10.05
CA GLU A 43 -11.16 9.67 -11.12
C GLU A 43 -10.33 10.39 -12.19
N GLU A 44 -9.30 11.13 -11.81
CA GLU A 44 -8.43 11.86 -12.75
C GLU A 44 -7.44 10.97 -13.50
N ARG A 45 -6.74 10.07 -12.78
CA ARG A 45 -5.58 9.35 -13.33
C ARG A 45 -5.87 7.90 -13.71
N GLY A 46 -7.01 7.38 -13.30
CA GLY A 46 -7.44 6.03 -13.62
C GLY A 46 -6.59 4.91 -12.99
N PRO A 47 -6.89 3.65 -13.34
CA PRO A 47 -6.27 2.46 -12.73
C PRO A 47 -4.79 2.29 -13.08
N GLU A 48 -4.37 2.71 -14.28
CA GLU A 48 -2.98 2.57 -14.76
C GLU A 48 -1.98 3.35 -13.88
N PHE A 49 -2.38 4.52 -13.39
CA PHE A 49 -1.55 5.32 -12.49
C PHE A 49 -1.27 4.60 -11.17
N TYR A 50 -2.28 3.99 -10.58
CA TYR A 50 -2.12 3.21 -9.35
C TYR A 50 -1.34 1.91 -9.59
N ALA A 51 -1.51 1.27 -10.75
CA ALA A 51 -0.70 0.12 -11.15
C ALA A 51 0.79 0.50 -11.25
N ALA A 52 1.11 1.63 -11.87
CA ALA A 52 2.47 2.14 -11.99
C ALA A 52 3.10 2.47 -10.62
N ILE A 53 2.37 3.15 -9.74
CA ILE A 53 2.83 3.45 -8.37
C ILE A 53 3.05 2.16 -7.58
N GLY A 54 2.11 1.22 -7.65
CA GLY A 54 2.21 -0.08 -7.00
C GLY A 54 3.43 -0.87 -7.48
N LYS A 55 3.66 -0.91 -8.80
CA LYS A 55 4.84 -1.54 -9.40
C LYS A 55 6.13 -0.91 -8.90
N LYS A 56 6.25 0.43 -8.99
CA LYS A 56 7.44 1.17 -8.54
C LYS A 56 7.73 0.96 -7.04
N GLY A 57 6.68 0.95 -6.21
CA GLY A 57 6.78 0.65 -4.78
C GLY A 57 7.27 -0.78 -4.53
N GLY A 58 6.69 -1.76 -5.23
CA GLY A 58 7.09 -3.16 -5.16
C GLY A 58 8.55 -3.39 -5.60
N GLU A 59 8.97 -2.76 -6.70
CA GLU A 59 10.34 -2.82 -7.20
C GLU A 59 11.33 -2.22 -6.20
N SER A 60 10.99 -1.08 -5.59
CA SER A 60 11.83 -0.44 -4.56
C SER A 60 11.99 -1.34 -3.33
N VAL A 61 10.91 -1.99 -2.89
CA VAL A 61 10.94 -2.93 -1.77
C VAL A 61 11.77 -4.17 -2.13
N LYS A 62 11.60 -4.71 -3.35
CA LYS A 62 12.37 -5.85 -3.84
C LYS A 62 13.86 -5.54 -3.92
N ALA A 63 14.23 -4.37 -4.42
CA ALA A 63 15.63 -3.93 -4.47
C ALA A 63 16.24 -3.82 -3.07
N ARG A 64 15.49 -3.29 -2.09
CA ARG A 64 16.00 -3.08 -0.73
C ARG A 64 16.01 -4.34 0.15
N ARG A 65 15.03 -5.23 -0.01
CA ARG A 65 14.76 -6.33 0.93
C ARG A 65 14.88 -7.73 0.28
N GLY A 66 15.08 -7.79 -1.03
CA GLY A 66 15.22 -9.05 -1.76
C GLY A 66 13.92 -9.85 -1.86
N SER A 67 14.00 -11.00 -2.53
CA SER A 67 12.87 -11.93 -2.73
C SER A 67 12.44 -12.65 -1.45
N ALA A 68 13.36 -12.89 -0.52
CA ALA A 68 13.10 -13.56 0.76
C ALA A 68 12.05 -12.81 1.61
N PHE A 69 12.06 -11.47 1.54
CA PHE A 69 11.08 -10.63 2.21
C PHE A 69 9.65 -10.90 1.74
N PHE A 70 9.43 -11.09 0.44
CA PHE A 70 8.10 -11.39 -0.09
C PHE A 70 7.61 -12.78 0.32
N ALA A 71 8.52 -13.75 0.41
CA ALA A 71 8.20 -15.08 0.92
C ALA A 71 7.82 -15.04 2.41
N GLU A 72 8.52 -14.24 3.21
CA GLU A 72 8.22 -14.06 4.63
C GLU A 72 6.85 -13.39 4.87
N ILE A 73 6.59 -12.25 4.23
CA ILE A 73 5.30 -11.55 4.38
C ILE A 73 4.14 -12.41 3.83
N GLY A 74 4.39 -13.18 2.76
CA GLY A 74 3.42 -14.12 2.21
C GLY A 74 3.10 -15.26 3.19
N ARG A 75 4.12 -15.86 3.81
CA ARG A 75 3.94 -16.88 4.86
C ARG A 75 3.19 -16.32 6.07
N LYS A 76 3.55 -15.12 6.51
CA LYS A 76 2.89 -14.46 7.66
C LYS A 76 1.42 -14.17 7.37
N GLY A 77 1.11 -13.60 6.21
CA GLY A 77 -0.27 -13.35 5.77
C GLY A 77 -1.07 -14.64 5.62
N GLY A 78 -0.49 -15.65 4.97
CA GLY A 78 -1.11 -16.97 4.79
C GLY A 78 -1.41 -17.68 6.12
N SER A 79 -0.53 -17.54 7.11
CA SER A 79 -0.73 -18.13 8.44
C SER A 79 -1.90 -17.49 9.18
N VAL A 80 -2.04 -16.15 9.13
CA VAL A 80 -3.18 -15.42 9.72
C VAL A 80 -4.49 -15.84 9.04
N VAL A 81 -4.49 -15.93 7.71
CA VAL A 81 -5.66 -16.34 6.94
C VAL A 81 -6.05 -17.79 7.24
N LYS A 82 -5.06 -18.70 7.31
CA LYS A 82 -5.27 -20.11 7.67
C LYS A 82 -5.88 -20.25 9.07
N ALA A 83 -5.41 -19.45 10.04
CA ALA A 83 -5.97 -19.43 11.38
C ALA A 83 -7.42 -18.93 11.43
N LYS A 84 -7.80 -18.00 10.55
CA LYS A 84 -9.16 -17.42 10.50
C LYS A 84 -10.18 -18.23 9.69
N HIS A 85 -9.76 -18.82 8.57
CA HIS A 85 -10.67 -19.41 7.58
C HIS A 85 -10.41 -20.89 7.28
N GLY A 86 -9.43 -21.50 7.93
CA GLY A 86 -9.11 -22.92 7.75
C GLY A 86 -8.48 -23.26 6.39
N PRO A 87 -8.19 -24.55 6.15
CA PRO A 87 -7.44 -25.02 4.98
C PRO A 87 -8.20 -24.88 3.64
N ASP A 88 -9.54 -24.96 3.65
CA ASP A 88 -10.38 -24.87 2.44
C ASP A 88 -10.32 -23.50 1.75
N PHE A 89 -10.14 -22.43 2.53
CA PHE A 89 -9.96 -21.09 2.00
C PHE A 89 -8.68 -20.99 1.16
N TYR A 90 -7.57 -21.57 1.63
CA TYR A 90 -6.29 -21.53 0.93
C TYR A 90 -6.30 -22.36 -0.36
N ARG A 91 -7.00 -23.50 -0.35
CA ARG A 91 -7.24 -24.30 -1.57
C ARG A 91 -8.00 -23.51 -2.63
N THR A 92 -9.01 -22.76 -2.21
CA THR A 92 -9.84 -21.95 -3.12
C THR A 92 -9.06 -20.75 -3.69
N VAL A 93 -8.35 -20.01 -2.84
CA VAL A 93 -7.55 -18.85 -3.26
C VAL A 93 -6.34 -19.28 -4.10
N GLY A 94 -5.64 -20.33 -3.68
CA GLY A 94 -4.53 -20.91 -4.45
C GLY A 94 -4.98 -21.42 -5.82
N ARG A 95 -6.15 -22.06 -5.92
CA ARG A 95 -6.74 -22.47 -7.20
C ARG A 95 -7.08 -21.26 -8.08
N LYS A 96 -7.63 -20.19 -7.51
CA LYS A 96 -7.93 -18.94 -8.25
C LYS A 96 -6.66 -18.26 -8.76
N GLY A 97 -5.63 -18.14 -7.92
CA GLY A 97 -4.33 -17.57 -8.30
C GLY A 97 -3.58 -18.41 -9.35
N GLY A 98 -3.58 -19.74 -9.18
CA GLY A 98 -3.00 -20.68 -10.14
C GLY A 98 -3.69 -20.67 -11.51
N LYS A 99 -5.01 -20.49 -11.55
CA LYS A 99 -5.76 -20.34 -12.81
C LYS A 99 -5.48 -18.99 -13.50
N ALA A 100 -5.22 -17.92 -12.75
CA ALA A 100 -4.85 -16.63 -13.32
C ALA A 100 -3.49 -16.68 -14.04
N THR A 101 -2.48 -17.32 -13.45
CA THR A 101 -1.16 -17.49 -14.09
C THR A 101 -1.16 -18.48 -15.26
N LYS A 102 -2.02 -19.51 -15.24
CA LYS A 102 -2.17 -20.40 -16.40
C LYS A 102 -2.75 -19.69 -17.60
N ARG A 103 -3.77 -18.83 -17.41
CA ARG A 103 -4.42 -18.09 -18.51
C ARG A 103 -3.48 -17.13 -19.23
N THR A 104 -2.58 -16.46 -18.50
CA THR A 104 -1.56 -15.61 -19.13
C THR A 104 -0.54 -16.46 -19.90
N LYS A 105 -0.07 -17.57 -19.30
CA LYS A 105 0.94 -18.43 -19.92
C LYS A 105 0.48 -19.15 -21.21
N THR A 106 -0.82 -19.40 -21.37
CA THR A 106 -1.40 -19.94 -22.62
C THR A 106 -1.75 -18.85 -23.65
N ALA A 107 -1.89 -17.58 -23.24
CA ALA A 107 -2.19 -16.49 -24.17
C ALA A 107 -0.93 -15.93 -24.86
N ASP A 108 0.23 -16.02 -24.19
CA ASP A 108 1.53 -15.59 -24.74
C ASP A 108 2.27 -16.71 -25.52
N ALA A 109 1.68 -17.91 -25.62
CA ALA A 109 2.20 -19.01 -26.43
C ALA A 109 1.57 -18.93 -27.84
N VAL A 110 2.21 -18.17 -28.74
CA VAL A 110 1.91 -18.19 -30.17
C VAL A 110 2.19 -19.60 -30.70
N PRO A 111 1.21 -20.33 -31.27
CA PRO A 111 1.50 -21.60 -31.94
C PRO A 111 2.35 -21.30 -33.18
N ALA A 112 3.49 -22.02 -33.29
CA ALA A 112 4.35 -22.00 -34.46
C ALA A 112 3.65 -22.61 -35.69
#